data_AF-A0A2I4BRW9-F1
#
_entry.id   AF-A0A2I4BRW9-F1
#
_cell.length_a   1.000
_cell.length_b   1.000
_cell.length_c   1.000
_cell.angle_alpha   90.00
_cell.angle_beta   90.00
_cell.angle_gamma   90.00
#
_symmetry.space_group_name_H-M   'P 1'
#
loop_
_entity.id
_entity.type
_entity.pdbx_description
1 polymer ?
#
loop_
_entity_poly.entity_id
_entity_poly.type
_entity_poly.pdbx_seq_one_letter_code
_entity_poly.pdbx_strand_id
1 'polypeptide(L)'
;MAQILPIRFQEHLQLQNLGINPANIGFSTLTMESDKFICVREKVGEQAQVVIIDMADPNNPIRRPISADSAIMNPASKVIALKAAKTLQIFNIEMKSKMKAHTMTDDVTFWKWISLNTVALVTDNAVYHWSMEGDSQPLKVFDRH
;
A
#
# COMPACT_ATOMS: atom_id res chain seq x y z
N MET A 1 -13.40 21.72 -38.26
CA MET A 1 -12.52 20.56 -38.00
C MET A 1 -12.40 20.44 -36.50
N ALA A 2 -12.62 19.25 -35.91
CA ALA A 2 -12.39 19.06 -34.48
C ALA A 2 -10.89 19.13 -34.20
N GLN A 3 -10.49 19.92 -33.20
CA GLN A 3 -9.10 20.08 -32.79
C GLN A 3 -8.56 18.75 -32.23
N ILE A 4 -7.45 18.24 -32.78
CA ILE A 4 -6.82 17.01 -32.30
C ILE A 4 -6.22 17.29 -30.92
N LEU A 5 -6.67 16.55 -29.92
CA LEU A 5 -6.14 16.64 -28.55
C LEU A 5 -4.93 15.71 -28.39
N PRO A 6 -3.82 16.16 -27.78
CA PRO A 6 -2.60 15.37 -27.62
C PRO A 6 -2.69 14.33 -26.49
N ILE A 7 -3.84 14.21 -25.83
CA ILE A 7 -4.04 13.31 -24.69
C ILE A 7 -5.28 12.45 -24.88
N ARG A 8 -5.24 11.27 -24.26
CA ARG A 8 -6.44 10.47 -24.00
C ARG A 8 -6.77 10.64 -22.52
N PHE A 9 -7.91 11.27 -22.25
CA PHE A 9 -8.48 11.32 -20.90
C PHE A 9 -9.48 10.17 -20.77
N GLN A 10 -9.34 9.37 -19.73
CA GLN A 10 -10.19 8.21 -19.47
C GLN A 10 -10.50 8.12 -17.97
N GLU A 11 -11.77 7.86 -17.66
CA GLU A 11 -12.20 7.45 -16.33
C GLU A 11 -12.22 5.92 -16.30
N HIS A 12 -11.38 5.32 -15.46
CA HIS A 12 -11.33 3.86 -15.31
C HIS A 12 -12.39 3.35 -14.33
N LEU A 13 -12.64 4.11 -13.26
CA LEU A 13 -13.44 3.67 -12.13
C LEU A 13 -13.87 4.85 -11.26
N GLN A 14 -15.08 4.76 -10.71
CA GLN A 14 -15.57 5.62 -9.64
C GLN A 14 -15.60 4.84 -8.32
N LEU A 15 -14.68 5.15 -7.39
CA LEU A 15 -14.50 4.38 -6.14
C LEU A 15 -15.76 4.32 -5.27
N GLN A 16 -16.59 5.37 -5.29
CA GLN A 16 -17.84 5.41 -4.54
C GLN A 16 -18.84 4.35 -5.04
N ASN A 17 -18.81 4.00 -6.33
CA ASN A 17 -19.67 2.95 -6.89
C ASN A 17 -19.30 1.55 -6.37
N LEU A 18 -18.08 1.38 -5.84
CA LEU A 18 -17.63 0.16 -5.16
C LEU A 18 -17.94 0.16 -3.65
N GLY A 19 -18.68 1.17 -3.17
CA GLY A 19 -19.00 1.33 -1.75
C GLY A 19 -17.81 1.80 -0.90
N ILE A 20 -16.83 2.48 -1.50
CA ILE A 20 -15.78 3.16 -0.73
C ILE A 20 -16.34 4.47 -0.19
N ASN A 21 -16.25 4.64 1.13
CA ASN A 21 -16.68 5.89 1.78
C ASN A 21 -15.80 7.05 1.30
N PRO A 22 -16.37 8.19 0.85
CA PRO A 22 -15.61 9.37 0.42
C PRO A 22 -14.57 9.87 1.42
N ALA A 23 -14.84 9.74 2.73
CA ALA A 23 -13.91 10.14 3.78
C ALA A 23 -12.60 9.32 3.78
N ASN A 24 -12.61 8.13 3.17
CA ASN A 24 -11.44 7.26 3.03
C ASN A 24 -10.72 7.42 1.69
N ILE A 25 -11.16 8.37 0.84
CA ILE A 25 -10.48 8.71 -0.42
C ILE A 25 -9.54 9.89 -0.12
N GLY A 26 -8.41 9.60 0.51
CA GLY A 26 -7.42 10.61 0.90
C GLY A 26 -6.03 10.03 1.06
N PHE A 27 -5.02 10.89 1.10
CA PHE A 27 -3.61 10.50 1.13
C PHE A 27 -3.24 9.57 2.31
N SER A 28 -3.89 9.72 3.46
CA SER A 28 -3.62 8.91 4.65
C SER A 28 -4.30 7.54 4.63
N THR A 29 -5.37 7.39 3.85
CA THR A 29 -6.29 6.23 3.86
C THR A 29 -6.26 5.43 2.57
N LEU A 30 -5.86 6.02 1.44
CA LEU A 30 -5.80 5.39 0.13
C LEU A 30 -4.37 5.43 -0.41
N THR A 31 -3.89 4.28 -0.90
CA THR A 31 -2.57 4.12 -1.53
C THR A 31 -2.69 3.49 -2.90
N MET A 32 -1.82 3.90 -3.82
CA MET A 32 -1.70 3.35 -5.17
C MET A 32 -0.21 3.29 -5.55
N GLU A 33 0.35 2.10 -5.43
CA GLU A 33 1.80 1.88 -5.64
C GLU A 33 2.14 1.55 -7.09
N SER A 34 1.14 1.11 -7.87
CA SER A 34 1.20 0.87 -9.31
C SER A 34 -0.21 0.98 -9.92
N ASP A 35 -0.31 0.74 -11.23
CA ASP A 35 -1.58 0.61 -11.94
C ASP A 35 -2.36 -0.68 -11.61
N LYS A 36 -1.81 -1.59 -10.78
CA LYS A 36 -2.40 -2.91 -10.51
C LYS A 36 -3.38 -2.93 -9.36
N PHE A 37 -3.12 -2.15 -8.32
CA PHE A 37 -3.92 -2.20 -7.10
C PHE A 37 -4.18 -0.81 -6.53
N ILE A 38 -5.40 -0.60 -6.06
CA ILE A 38 -5.75 0.48 -5.13
C ILE A 38 -6.02 -0.15 -3.78
N CYS A 39 -5.39 0.37 -2.73
CA CYS A 39 -5.54 -0.12 -1.37
C CYS A 39 -6.13 0.97 -0.49
N VAL A 40 -7.26 0.69 0.16
CA VAL A 40 -7.99 1.63 1.01
C VAL A 40 -8.10 1.07 2.42
N ARG A 41 -7.70 1.85 3.41
CA ARG A 41 -7.97 1.55 4.82
C ARG A 41 -9.28 2.23 5.20
N GLU A 42 -10.19 1.47 5.78
CA GLU A 42 -11.47 1.98 6.23
C GLU A 42 -11.86 1.38 7.58
N LYS A 43 -12.78 2.06 8.26
CA LYS A 43 -13.41 1.57 9.49
C LYS A 43 -14.91 1.44 9.21
N VAL A 44 -15.46 0.24 9.36
CA VAL A 44 -16.90 -0.02 9.24
C VAL A 44 -17.44 -0.33 10.64
N GLY A 45 -18.22 0.61 11.17
CA GLY A 45 -18.58 0.61 12.59
C GLY A 45 -17.32 0.70 13.46
N GLU A 46 -17.10 -0.31 14.31
CA GLU A 46 -15.89 -0.42 15.14
C GLU A 46 -14.76 -1.25 14.52
N GLN A 47 -14.99 -1.90 13.37
CA GLN A 47 -14.02 -2.81 12.78
C GLN A 47 -13.15 -2.13 11.72
N ALA A 48 -11.83 -2.16 11.92
CA ALA A 48 -10.86 -1.75 10.91
C ALA A 48 -10.70 -2.83 9.83
N GLN A 49 -10.66 -2.40 8.57
CA GLN A 49 -10.39 -3.28 7.44
C GLN A 49 -9.60 -2.58 6.34
N VAL A 50 -9.01 -3.42 5.48
CA VAL A 50 -8.33 -3.01 4.26
C VAL A 50 -9.13 -3.53 3.08
N VAL A 51 -9.46 -2.63 2.16
CA VAL A 51 -10.08 -2.92 0.86
C VAL A 51 -9.01 -2.87 -0.21
N ILE A 52 -8.94 -3.92 -1.02
CA ILE A 52 -7.98 -4.04 -2.10
C ILE A 52 -8.78 -4.18 -3.40
N ILE A 53 -8.59 -3.22 -4.28
CA ILE A 53 -9.20 -3.19 -5.60
C ILE A 53 -8.12 -3.63 -6.58
N ASP A 54 -8.30 -4.81 -7.16
CA ASP A 54 -7.48 -5.32 -8.25
C ASP A 54 -7.95 -4.67 -9.55
N MET A 55 -7.08 -3.91 -10.23
CA MET A 55 -7.46 -3.19 -11.45
C MET A 55 -7.68 -4.12 -12.65
N ALA A 56 -7.32 -5.40 -12.54
CA ALA A 56 -7.72 -6.42 -13.51
C ALA A 56 -9.17 -6.89 -13.31
N ASP A 57 -9.73 -6.73 -12.11
CA ASP A 57 -11.13 -7.05 -11.77
C ASP A 57 -11.69 -6.06 -10.73
N PRO A 58 -11.87 -4.77 -11.10
CA PRO A 58 -12.15 -3.70 -10.14
C PRO A 58 -13.55 -3.80 -9.52
N ASN A 59 -14.45 -4.57 -10.13
CA ASN A 59 -15.81 -4.75 -9.65
C ASN A 59 -15.92 -5.75 -8.48
N ASN A 60 -14.84 -6.48 -8.17
CA ASN A 60 -14.80 -7.44 -7.08
C ASN A 60 -13.74 -7.10 -6.01
N PRO A 61 -13.87 -5.99 -5.25
CA PRO A 61 -12.90 -5.62 -4.23
C PRO A 61 -12.79 -6.67 -3.11
N ILE A 62 -11.56 -6.96 -2.70
CA ILE A 62 -11.29 -7.86 -1.58
C ILE A 62 -11.25 -7.05 -0.29
N ARG A 63 -12.15 -7.35 0.64
CA ARG A 63 -12.16 -6.73 1.99
C ARG A 63 -11.57 -7.71 3.01
N ARG A 64 -10.56 -7.28 3.77
CA ARG A 64 -9.89 -8.08 4.80
C ARG A 64 -9.91 -7.35 6.14
N PRO A 65 -10.31 -8.00 7.25
CA PRO A 65 -10.28 -7.40 8.58
C PRO A 65 -8.82 -7.28 9.06
N ILE A 66 -8.19 -6.15 8.74
CA ILE A 66 -6.79 -5.86 9.04
C ILE A 66 -6.76 -4.53 9.78
N SER A 67 -6.15 -4.52 10.96
CA SER A 67 -5.87 -3.30 11.73
C SER A 67 -4.41 -2.90 11.48
N ALA A 68 -4.21 -1.77 10.82
CA ALA A 68 -2.90 -1.21 10.51
C ALA A 68 -2.98 0.31 10.33
N ASP A 69 -1.91 1.01 10.69
CA ASP A 69 -1.76 2.46 10.51
C ASP A 69 -1.48 2.83 9.07
N SER A 70 -0.89 1.91 8.30
CA SER A 70 -0.64 2.09 6.87
C SER A 70 -0.59 0.73 6.17
N ALA A 71 -1.00 0.72 4.90
CA ALA A 71 -1.04 -0.47 4.06
C ALA A 71 -0.69 -0.07 2.61
N ILE A 72 0.29 -0.75 2.02
CA ILE A 72 0.75 -0.52 0.65
C ILE A 72 0.89 -1.86 -0.10
N MET A 73 0.23 -1.98 -1.25
CA MET A 73 0.29 -3.17 -2.09
C MET A 73 1.60 -3.21 -2.88
N ASN A 74 2.13 -4.41 -3.08
CA ASN A 74 3.26 -4.62 -3.98
C ASN A 74 2.90 -4.19 -5.41
N PRO A 75 3.86 -3.64 -6.19
CA PRO A 75 3.55 -3.09 -7.51
C PRO A 75 3.03 -4.11 -8.54
N ALA A 76 3.24 -5.42 -8.34
CA ALA A 76 2.83 -6.44 -9.31
C ALA A 76 2.13 -7.67 -8.70
N SER A 77 2.41 -8.01 -7.44
CA SER A 77 1.94 -9.25 -6.82
C SER A 77 0.92 -9.01 -5.71
N LYS A 78 0.18 -10.06 -5.31
CA LYS A 78 -0.78 -10.02 -4.19
C LYS A 78 -0.08 -10.09 -2.82
N VAL A 79 0.96 -9.28 -2.67
CA VAL A 79 1.73 -9.08 -1.45
C VAL A 79 1.41 -7.69 -0.92
N ILE A 80 1.19 -7.58 0.39
CA ILE A 80 0.89 -6.32 1.06
C ILE A 80 1.90 -6.07 2.18
N ALA A 81 2.40 -4.85 2.26
CA ALA A 81 3.14 -4.39 3.42
C ALA A 81 2.18 -3.65 4.36
N LEU A 82 2.19 -4.02 5.65
CA LEU A 82 1.39 -3.44 6.72
C LEU A 82 2.29 -2.81 7.78
N LYS A 83 1.90 -1.64 8.29
CA LYS A 83 2.56 -0.95 9.40
C LYS A 83 1.60 -0.81 10.57
N ALA A 84 2.01 -1.28 11.74
CA ALA A 84 1.31 -1.07 13.01
C ALA A 84 2.32 -0.56 14.05
N ALA A 85 2.20 0.71 14.42
CA ALA A 85 3.20 1.51 15.10
C ALA A 85 4.58 1.38 14.41
N LYS A 86 5.54 0.79 15.12
CA LYS A 86 6.91 0.50 14.66
C LYS A 86 7.07 -0.89 14.05
N THR A 87 6.02 -1.72 14.07
CA THR A 87 6.05 -3.08 13.53
C THR A 87 5.63 -3.06 12.07
N LEU A 88 6.54 -3.49 11.20
CA LEU A 88 6.33 -3.68 9.78
C LEU A 88 6.13 -5.17 9.48
N GLN A 89 5.21 -5.48 8.58
CA GLN A 89 4.92 -6.85 8.16
C GLN A 89 4.73 -6.89 6.65
N ILE A 90 5.28 -7.91 6.00
CA ILE A 90 5.00 -8.24 4.60
C ILE A 90 4.20 -9.53 4.60
N PHE A 91 3.03 -9.50 3.98
CA PHE A 91 2.06 -10.58 4.00
C PHE A 91 1.66 -10.96 2.58
N ASN A 92 1.64 -12.26 2.29
CA ASN A 92 1.09 -12.79 1.04
C ASN A 92 -0.42 -13.00 1.23
N ILE A 93 -1.23 -12.23 0.50
CA ILE A 93 -2.69 -12.24 0.65
C ILE A 93 -3.31 -13.53 0.11
N GLU A 94 -2.74 -14.07 -0.96
CA GLU A 94 -3.24 -15.28 -1.61
C GLU A 94 -2.97 -16.51 -0.74
N MET A 95 -1.73 -16.65 -0.28
CA MET A 95 -1.33 -17.75 0.61
C MET A 95 -1.79 -17.56 2.06
N LYS A 96 -2.31 -16.37 2.41
CA LYS A 96 -2.65 -15.97 3.78
C LYS A 96 -1.50 -16.21 4.76
N SER A 97 -0.27 -15.92 4.35
CA SER A 97 0.94 -16.20 5.11
C SER A 97 1.77 -14.94 5.31
N LYS A 98 2.34 -14.80 6.51
CA LYS A 98 3.31 -13.74 6.82
C LYS A 98 4.64 -14.11 6.18
N MET A 99 5.12 -13.29 5.26
CA MET A 99 6.41 -13.47 4.60
C MET A 99 7.54 -12.96 5.49
N LYS A 100 7.44 -11.72 5.97
CA LYS A 100 8.46 -11.08 6.82
C LYS A 100 7.84 -10.16 7.85
N ALA A 101 8.57 -9.93 8.93
CA ALA A 101 8.23 -8.91 9.91
C ALA A 101 9.51 -8.28 10.46
N HIS A 102 9.45 -7.00 10.79
CA HIS A 102 10.53 -6.28 11.43
C HIS A 102 9.97 -5.18 12.33
N THR A 103 10.54 -4.99 13.52
CA THR A 103 10.18 -3.88 14.40
C THR A 103 11.29 -2.84 14.34
N MET A 104 10.98 -1.68 13.78
CA MET A 104 11.92 -0.56 13.69
C MET A 104 12.21 0.03 15.07
N THR A 105 13.40 0.62 15.24
CA THR A 105 13.75 1.41 16.43
C THR A 105 12.96 2.73 16.47
N ASP A 106 12.90 3.39 15.32
CA ASP A 106 12.28 4.70 15.12
C ASP A 106 10.98 4.57 14.31
N ASP A 107 10.11 5.57 14.46
CA ASP A 107 8.86 5.59 13.70
C ASP A 107 9.13 5.80 12.21
N VAL A 108 8.52 4.95 11.39
CA VAL A 108 8.50 5.12 9.94
C VAL A 108 7.41 6.12 9.61
N THR A 109 7.83 7.30 9.17
CA THR A 109 6.97 8.44 8.83
C THR A 109 6.45 8.38 7.39
N PHE A 110 7.22 7.77 6.49
CA PHE A 110 6.83 7.51 5.11
C PHE A 110 7.45 6.21 4.63
N TRP A 111 6.78 5.54 3.69
CA TRP A 111 7.28 4.31 3.09
C TRP A 111 6.61 4.05 1.75
N LYS A 112 7.33 3.37 0.86
CA LYS A 112 6.89 3.11 -0.51
C LYS A 112 7.58 1.88 -1.08
N TRP A 113 6.91 1.12 -1.93
CA TRP A 113 7.61 0.18 -2.82
C TRP A 113 8.42 0.94 -3.86
N ILE A 114 9.72 0.70 -3.89
CA ILE A 114 10.64 1.30 -4.89
C ILE A 114 10.98 0.32 -6.02
N SER A 115 10.67 -0.96 -5.82
CA SER A 115 10.79 -2.01 -6.82
C SER A 115 9.77 -3.13 -6.55
N LEU A 116 9.78 -4.16 -7.38
CA LEU A 116 8.94 -5.36 -7.18
C LEU A 116 9.26 -6.12 -5.89
N ASN A 117 10.44 -5.91 -5.30
CA ASN A 117 10.88 -6.67 -4.13
C ASN A 117 11.43 -5.80 -2.99
N THR A 118 11.45 -4.48 -3.11
CA THR A 118 12.05 -3.59 -2.10
C THR A 118 11.11 -2.48 -1.67
N VAL A 119 10.95 -2.34 -0.34
CA VAL A 119 10.24 -1.24 0.32
C VAL A 119 11.27 -0.24 0.84
N ALA A 120 11.13 1.03 0.47
CA ALA A 120 11.84 2.12 1.12
C ALA A 120 11.09 2.55 2.38
N LEU A 121 11.82 2.74 3.47
CA LEU A 121 11.32 3.19 4.76
C LEU A 121 12.02 4.50 5.11
N VAL A 122 11.25 5.51 5.46
CA VAL A 122 11.74 6.84 5.82
C VAL A 122 11.37 7.07 7.28
N THR A 123 12.37 7.30 8.11
CA THR A 123 12.22 7.77 9.49
C THR A 123 12.49 9.27 9.55
N ASP A 124 12.46 9.88 10.73
CA ASP A 124 12.86 11.27 10.90
C ASP A 124 14.33 11.49 10.54
N ASN A 125 15.20 10.51 10.79
CA ASN A 125 16.65 10.67 10.72
C ASN A 125 17.31 9.95 9.54
N ALA A 126 16.66 8.97 8.91
CA ALA A 126 17.32 8.15 7.88
C ALA A 126 16.32 7.50 6.91
N VAL A 127 16.86 7.05 5.78
CA VAL A 127 16.15 6.22 4.79
C VAL A 127 16.77 4.84 4.75
N TYR A 128 15.91 3.81 4.71
CA TYR A 128 16.28 2.40 4.68
C TYR A 128 15.63 1.72 3.48
N HIS A 129 16.28 0.68 2.96
CA HIS A 129 15.70 -0.24 1.99
C HIS A 129 15.49 -1.60 2.65
N TRP A 130 14.30 -2.18 2.47
CA TRP A 130 13.94 -3.48 3.01
C TRP A 130 13.44 -4.40 1.90
N SER A 131 14.23 -5.42 1.56
CA SER A 131 13.82 -6.44 0.60
C SER A 131 12.78 -7.38 1.19
N MET A 132 11.78 -7.76 0.40
CA MET A 132 10.80 -8.79 0.74
C MET A 132 11.35 -10.23 0.60
N GLU A 133 12.54 -10.38 0.01
CA GLU A 133 13.20 -11.67 -0.21
C GLU A 133 14.11 -12.05 0.97
N GLY A 134 14.26 -13.36 1.20
CA GLY A 134 15.12 -13.93 2.23
C GLY A 134 14.92 -13.34 3.63
N ASP A 135 15.95 -13.44 4.48
CA ASP A 135 15.91 -12.99 5.87
C ASP A 135 16.51 -11.58 6.07
N SER A 136 16.66 -10.80 4.98
CA SER A 136 17.28 -9.47 5.06
C SER A 136 16.49 -8.52 5.97
N GLN A 137 17.19 -7.82 6.86
CA GLN A 137 16.63 -6.72 7.64
C GLN A 137 16.66 -5.40 6.84
N PRO A 138 15.93 -4.36 7.27
CA PRO A 138 16.07 -3.03 6.67
C PRO A 138 17.51 -2.52 6.75
N LEU A 139 18.06 -2.12 5.61
CA LEU A 139 19.43 -1.60 5.50
C LEU A 139 19.36 -0.09 5.31
N LYS A 140 20.07 0.65 6.18
CA LYS A 140 20.20 2.10 6.07
C LYS A 140 20.92 2.45 4.77
N VAL A 141 20.36 3.39 4.02
CA VAL A 141 20.92 3.89 2.75
C VAL A 141 21.61 5.24 2.97
N PHE A 142 20.96 6.17 3.67
CA PHE A 142 21.50 7.49 4.00
C PHE A 142 20.77 8.13 5.18
N ASP A 143 21.39 9.16 5.78
CA ASP A 143 20.80 10.02 6.81
C ASP A 143 20.01 11.18 6.19
N ARG A 144 18.90 11.58 6.81
CA ARG A 144 18.15 12.77 6.46
C ARG A 144 18.78 14.00 7.14
N HIS A 145 18.78 15.11 6.43
CA HIS A 145 19.25 16.41 6.91
C HIS A 145 18.23 17.10 7.81
#